data_AF-A0A9W9Z385-F1
#
_entry.id   AF-A0A9W9Z385-F1
#
_cell.length_a   1.000
_cell.length_b   1.000
_cell.length_c   1.000
_cell.angle_alpha   90.00
_cell.angle_beta   90.00
_cell.angle_gamma   90.00
#
_symmetry.space_group_name_H-M   'P 1'
#
loop_
_entity.id
_entity.type
_entity.pdbx_description
1 polymer ?
#
loop_
_entity_poly.entity_id
_entity_poly.type
_entity_poly.pdbx_seq_one_letter_code
_entity_poly.pdbx_strand_id
1 'polypeptide(L)'
;MTEFTKQVQAIREGLMSVIPESVLSLLTWSNLERGVCGDREISLAQLKTACKYGDDLTESSESRPPAPFTVAKAGGDKDGLPHASTCASTLFLPDYSSSVIAKEKLSYAISNCVAIDTDTSPW
;
A
#
# COMPACT_ATOMS: atom_id res chain seq x y z
N MET A 1 24.92 -17.72 21.36
CA MET A 1 24.10 -17.42 20.17
C MET A 1 24.55 -16.05 19.64
N THR A 2 25.55 -16.03 18.75
CA THR A 2 26.22 -14.79 18.26
C THR A 2 26.15 -14.63 16.74
N GLU A 3 25.42 -15.52 16.07
CA GLU A 3 25.37 -15.66 14.61
C GLU A 3 24.93 -14.37 13.90
N PHE A 4 24.04 -13.59 14.52
CA PHE A 4 23.45 -12.37 13.93
C PHE A 4 23.83 -11.07 14.63
N THR A 5 24.79 -11.10 15.57
CA THR A 5 25.11 -9.93 16.41
C THR A 5 25.61 -8.73 15.61
N LYS A 6 26.43 -8.96 14.58
CA LYS A 6 26.98 -7.88 13.73
C LYS A 6 25.88 -7.19 12.92
N GLN A 7 24.95 -7.97 12.37
CA GLN A 7 23.84 -7.50 11.56
C GLN A 7 22.87 -6.68 12.41
N VAL A 8 22.52 -7.18 13.61
CA VAL A 8 21.65 -6.47 14.55
C VAL A 8 22.28 -5.15 15.01
N GLN A 9 23.59 -5.14 15.27
CA GLN A 9 24.29 -3.91 15.67
C GLN A 9 24.28 -2.86 14.55
N ALA A 10 24.54 -3.26 13.30
CA ALA A 10 24.49 -2.36 12.15
C ALA A 10 23.07 -1.80 11.91
N ILE A 11 22.03 -2.61 12.07
CA ILE A 11 20.63 -2.16 11.98
C ILE A 11 20.32 -1.13 13.09
N ARG A 12 20.76 -1.40 14.33
CA ARG A 12 20.58 -0.47 15.46
C ARG A 12 21.23 0.88 15.18
N GLU A 13 22.48 0.88 14.71
CA GLU A 13 23.21 2.10 14.37
C GLU A 13 22.53 2.89 13.25
N GLY A 14 22.08 2.20 12.19
CA GLY A 14 21.32 2.81 11.10
C GLY A 14 20.02 3.45 11.57
N LEU A 15 19.25 2.75 12.40
CA LEU A 15 17.99 3.27 12.94
C LEU A 15 18.22 4.48 13.85
N MET A 16 19.23 4.43 14.73
CA MET A 16 19.59 5.52 15.65
C MET A 16 20.15 6.76 14.94
N SER A 17 20.64 6.61 13.70
CA SER A 17 21.09 7.75 12.88
C SER A 17 19.95 8.64 12.39
N VAL A 18 18.71 8.11 12.35
CA VAL A 18 17.51 8.82 11.87
C VAL A 18 16.56 9.13 13.03
N ILE A 19 16.39 8.19 13.96
CA ILE A 19 15.45 8.28 15.08
C ILE A 19 16.24 8.27 16.41
N PRO A 20 16.06 9.26 17.29
CA PRO A 20 16.76 9.30 18.58
C PRO A 20 16.49 8.06 19.45
N GLU A 21 17.52 7.59 20.16
CA GLU A 21 17.43 6.41 21.04
C GLU A 21 16.35 6.56 22.12
N SER A 22 16.16 7.78 22.64
CA SER A 22 15.10 8.05 23.63
C SER A 22 13.71 7.75 23.08
N VAL A 23 13.44 8.04 21.80
CA VAL A 23 12.15 7.75 21.15
C VAL A 23 11.98 6.25 20.93
N LEU A 24 13.04 5.57 20.48
CA LEU A 24 13.00 4.11 20.28
C LEU A 24 12.77 3.36 21.60
N SER A 25 13.32 3.85 22.71
CA SER A 25 13.14 3.25 24.03
C SER A 25 11.70 3.35 24.58
N LEU A 26 10.88 4.26 24.04
CA LEU A 26 9.47 4.42 24.42
C LEU A 26 8.52 3.47 23.68
N LEU A 27 9.00 2.81 22.62
CA LEU A 27 8.18 1.94 21.78
C LEU A 27 8.39 0.47 22.15
N THR A 28 7.29 -0.26 22.28
CA THR A 28 7.35 -1.72 22.25
C THR A 28 7.65 -2.19 20.83
N TRP A 29 8.13 -3.43 20.68
CA TRP A 29 8.37 -4.02 19.36
C TRP A 29 7.12 -3.93 18.46
N SER A 30 5.93 -4.16 19.02
CA SER A 30 4.66 -4.14 18.29
C SER A 30 4.26 -2.72 17.87
N ASN A 31 4.53 -1.71 18.70
CA ASN A 31 4.28 -0.32 18.33
C ASN A 31 5.24 0.15 17.23
N LEU A 32 6.50 -0.30 17.28
CA LEU A 32 7.47 -0.04 16.21
C LEU A 32 7.04 -0.70 14.90
N GLU A 33 6.65 -1.99 14.94
CA GLU A 33 6.13 -2.70 13.78
C GLU A 33 4.91 -1.99 13.18
N ARG A 34 3.91 -1.64 14.00
CA ARG A 34 2.73 -0.88 13.54
C ARG A 34 3.09 0.49 12.98
N GLY A 35 4.09 1.16 13.55
CA GLY A 35 4.56 2.46 13.07
C GLY A 35 5.28 2.40 11.72
N VAL A 36 6.00 1.31 11.45
CA VAL A 36 6.76 1.10 10.22
C VAL A 36 5.90 0.46 9.13
N CYS A 37 5.16 -0.61 9.46
CA CYS A 37 4.38 -1.42 8.53
C CYS A 37 2.93 -0.95 8.37
N GLY A 38 2.41 -0.15 9.31
CA GLY A 38 1.01 0.24 9.36
C GLY A 38 0.08 -0.84 9.93
N ASP A 39 -1.22 -0.63 9.74
CA ASP A 39 -2.28 -1.57 10.14
C ASP A 39 -2.59 -2.56 9.01
N ARG A 40 -2.67 -3.85 9.33
CA ARG A 40 -3.06 -4.90 8.36
C ARG A 40 -4.53 -4.81 7.97
N GLU A 41 -5.39 -4.39 8.89
CA GLU A 41 -6.83 -4.27 8.68
C GLU A 41 -7.20 -2.82 8.45
N ILE A 42 -7.86 -2.55 7.32
CA ILE A 42 -8.35 -1.22 6.97
C ILE A 42 -9.86 -1.29 6.72
N SER A 43 -10.61 -0.39 7.36
CA SER A 43 -12.04 -0.26 7.08
C SER A 43 -12.27 0.48 5.76
N LEU A 44 -13.37 0.14 5.07
CA LEU A 44 -13.77 0.84 3.85
C LEU A 44 -13.99 2.35 4.07
N ALA A 45 -14.45 2.74 5.27
CA ALA A 45 -14.65 4.15 5.61
C ALA A 45 -13.32 4.92 5.69
N GLN A 46 -12.29 4.34 6.32
CA GLN A 46 -10.95 4.93 6.38
C GLN A 46 -10.33 5.01 4.99
N LEU A 47 -10.43 3.93 4.20
CA LEU A 47 -9.89 3.89 2.85
C LEU A 47 -10.53 4.96 1.95
N LYS A 48 -11.87 5.09 1.98
CA LYS A 48 -12.60 6.12 1.22
C LYS A 48 -12.21 7.54 1.63
N THR A 49 -12.07 7.80 2.94
CA THR A 49 -11.69 9.13 3.46
C THR A 49 -10.29 9.53 3.00
N ALA A 50 -9.40 8.56 2.85
CA ALA A 50 -8.02 8.77 2.42
C ALA A 50 -7.81 8.64 0.89
N CYS A 51 -8.87 8.39 0.13
CA CYS A 51 -8.85 8.18 -1.31
C CYS A 51 -9.11 9.48 -2.08
N LYS A 52 -8.35 9.69 -3.16
CA LYS A 52 -8.67 10.67 -4.21
C LYS A 52 -9.13 9.97 -5.47
N TYR A 53 -10.11 10.58 -6.14
CA TYR A 53 -10.59 10.15 -7.44
C TYR A 53 -10.08 11.14 -8.49
N GLY A 54 -9.57 10.63 -9.61
CA GLY A 54 -9.17 11.46 -10.74
C GLY A 54 -10.35 12.24 -11.34
N ASP A 55 -10.07 13.26 -12.14
CA ASP A 55 -11.04 14.30 -12.57
C ASP A 55 -12.35 13.77 -13.19
N ASP A 56 -12.34 12.56 -13.77
CA ASP A 56 -13.49 11.92 -14.42
C ASP A 56 -14.22 10.88 -13.54
N LEU A 57 -13.82 10.73 -12.27
CA LEU A 57 -14.38 9.78 -11.31
C LEU A 57 -14.95 10.54 -10.10
N THR A 58 -16.09 10.12 -9.55
CA THR A 58 -16.67 10.70 -8.32
C THR A 58 -16.49 9.69 -7.18
N GLU A 59 -15.87 10.07 -6.05
CA GLU A 59 -16.55 10.61 -4.87
C GLU A 59 -15.74 11.81 -4.31
N SER A 60 -16.27 13.02 -4.46
CA SER A 60 -15.61 14.28 -4.12
C SER A 60 -15.70 14.63 -2.64
N SER A 61 -14.55 14.76 -1.97
CA SER A 61 -14.39 15.78 -0.93
C SER A 61 -12.92 16.20 -0.94
N GLU A 62 -12.67 17.51 -0.97
CA GLU A 62 -11.33 18.10 -1.04
C GLU A 62 -10.46 17.57 0.11
N SER A 63 -9.62 16.58 -0.18
CA SER A 63 -8.65 16.07 0.77
C SER A 63 -7.30 16.78 0.58
N ARG A 64 -6.94 17.54 1.61
CA ARG A 64 -5.67 18.25 1.75
C ARG A 64 -4.50 17.28 1.50
N PRO A 65 -3.49 17.63 0.68
CA PRO A 65 -2.33 16.78 0.45
C PRO A 65 -1.57 16.42 1.74
N PRO A 66 -0.97 15.22 1.82
CA PRO A 66 -0.92 14.16 0.81
C PRO A 66 -2.07 13.15 0.99
N ALA A 67 -2.78 12.78 -0.09
CA ALA A 67 -3.69 11.64 -0.03
C ALA A 67 -2.89 10.36 -0.26
N PRO A 68 -2.98 9.36 0.63
CA PRO A 68 -2.18 8.14 0.53
C PRO A 68 -2.69 7.15 -0.52
N PHE A 69 -3.84 7.40 -1.16
CA PHE A 69 -4.38 6.49 -2.18
C PHE A 69 -5.15 7.25 -3.27
N THR A 70 -4.94 6.89 -4.54
CA THR A 70 -5.59 7.51 -5.69
C THR A 70 -6.24 6.45 -6.58
N VAL A 71 -7.45 6.72 -7.09
CA VAL A 71 -8.11 5.94 -8.13
C VAL A 71 -8.21 6.79 -9.39
N ALA A 72 -7.64 6.30 -10.48
CA ALA A 72 -7.58 6.97 -11.78
C ALA A 72 -8.12 6.06 -12.89
N LYS A 73 -8.43 6.66 -14.03
CA LYS A 73 -8.85 5.94 -15.24
C LYS A 73 -7.63 5.34 -15.92
N ALA A 74 -7.69 4.07 -16.30
CA ALA A 74 -6.55 3.34 -16.86
C ALA A 74 -6.14 3.79 -18.28
N GLY A 75 -7.03 4.44 -19.03
CA GLY A 75 -6.83 4.66 -20.47
C GLY A 75 -6.77 3.32 -21.25
N GLY A 76 -7.17 3.32 -22.53
CA GLY A 76 -7.08 2.11 -23.36
C GLY A 76 -8.27 1.15 -23.27
N ASP A 77 -7.99 -0.16 -23.25
CA ASP A 77 -8.97 -1.26 -23.41
C ASP A 77 -9.97 -1.32 -22.24
N LYS A 78 -11.27 -1.27 -22.57
CA LYS A 78 -12.37 -1.35 -21.59
C LYS A 78 -12.49 -2.72 -20.94
N ASP A 79 -11.99 -3.77 -21.61
CA ASP A 79 -12.00 -5.13 -21.11
C ASP A 79 -10.67 -5.52 -20.45
N GLY A 80 -9.71 -4.58 -20.33
CA GLY A 80 -8.44 -4.80 -19.64
C GLY A 80 -8.61 -5.15 -18.15
N LEU A 81 -7.57 -5.72 -17.55
CA LEU A 81 -7.49 -5.88 -16.09
C LEU A 81 -7.11 -4.54 -15.44
N PRO A 82 -7.54 -4.28 -14.20
CA PRO A 82 -7.04 -3.12 -13.47
C PRO A 82 -5.56 -3.32 -13.16
N HIS A 83 -4.83 -2.21 -13.06
CA HIS A 83 -3.41 -2.23 -12.71
C HIS A 83 -3.13 -1.14 -11.66
N ALA A 84 -2.00 -1.26 -10.98
CA ALA A 84 -1.63 -0.32 -9.92
C ALA A 84 -0.19 0.16 -10.09
N SER A 85 0.06 1.41 -9.69
CA SER A 85 1.39 1.93 -9.42
C SER A 85 1.58 1.98 -7.91
N THR A 86 2.39 1.08 -7.36
CA THR A 86 2.61 0.94 -5.93
C THR A 86 3.35 2.15 -5.35
N CYS A 87 4.41 2.62 -6.02
CA CYS A 87 5.18 3.80 -5.61
C CYS A 87 4.36 5.09 -5.60
N ALA A 88 3.35 5.20 -6.47
CA ALA A 88 2.45 6.35 -6.53
C ALA A 88 1.11 6.12 -5.81
N SER A 89 0.96 4.97 -5.14
CA SER A 89 -0.27 4.54 -4.45
C SER A 89 -1.54 4.76 -5.29
N THR A 90 -1.45 4.46 -6.59
CA THR A 90 -2.52 4.73 -7.56
C THR A 90 -3.06 3.44 -8.15
N LEU A 91 -4.37 3.24 -8.08
CA LEU A 91 -5.11 2.20 -8.78
C LEU A 91 -5.72 2.75 -10.07
N PHE A 92 -5.46 2.07 -11.17
CA PHE A 92 -5.97 2.43 -12.49
C PHE A 92 -7.08 1.46 -12.89
N LEU A 93 -8.30 1.99 -13.04
CA LEU A 93 -9.48 1.23 -13.42
C LEU A 93 -9.87 1.52 -14.88
N PRO A 94 -10.06 0.48 -15.70
CA PRO A 94 -10.74 0.59 -16.98
C PRO A 94 -12.19 1.06 -16.84
N ASP A 95 -12.76 1.57 -17.92
CA ASP A 95 -14.14 2.07 -17.98
C ASP A 95 -15.15 0.93 -18.12
N TYR A 96 -15.26 0.09 -17.08
CA TYR A 96 -16.11 -1.09 -17.09
C TYR A 96 -17.59 -0.71 -17.22
N SER A 97 -18.32 -1.49 -18.02
CA SER A 97 -19.75 -1.25 -18.29
C SER A 97 -20.66 -1.55 -17.10
N SER A 98 -20.18 -2.25 -16.06
CA SER A 98 -20.94 -2.62 -14.86
C SER A 98 -20.04 -2.86 -13.65
N SER A 99 -20.58 -2.60 -12.45
CA SER A 99 -19.91 -2.90 -11.17
C SER A 99 -19.64 -4.39 -10.96
N VAL A 100 -20.43 -5.27 -11.60
CA VAL A 100 -20.23 -6.73 -11.55
C VAL A 100 -18.90 -7.09 -12.23
N ILE A 101 -18.67 -6.54 -13.43
CA ILE A 101 -17.43 -6.76 -14.20
C ILE A 101 -16.24 -6.17 -13.44
N ALA A 102 -16.40 -4.95 -12.91
CA ALA A 102 -15.35 -4.30 -12.13
C ALA A 102 -14.94 -5.15 -10.92
N LYS A 103 -15.91 -5.69 -10.18
CA LYS A 103 -15.65 -6.57 -9.04
C LYS A 103 -14.95 -7.85 -9.47
N GLU A 104 -15.43 -8.52 -10.52
CA GLU A 104 -14.84 -9.76 -11.02
C GLU A 104 -13.39 -9.57 -11.45
N LYS A 105 -13.14 -8.56 -12.30
CA LYS A 105 -11.79 -8.22 -12.81
C LYS A 105 -10.85 -7.80 -11.68
N LEU A 106 -11.33 -7.00 -10.72
CA LEU A 106 -10.54 -6.57 -9.57
C LEU A 106 -10.21 -7.73 -8.63
N SER A 107 -11.18 -8.57 -8.30
CA SER A 107 -10.94 -9.77 -7.49
C SER A 107 -9.97 -10.73 -8.17
N TYR A 108 -10.09 -10.90 -9.50
CA TYR A 108 -9.13 -11.69 -10.27
C TYR A 108 -7.73 -11.09 -10.20
N ALA A 109 -7.58 -9.78 -10.44
CA ALA A 109 -6.29 -9.11 -10.41
C ALA A 109 -5.61 -9.19 -9.04
N ILE A 110 -6.35 -8.98 -7.94
CA ILE A 110 -5.79 -9.05 -6.58
C ILE A 110 -5.29 -10.46 -6.25
N SER A 111 -6.04 -11.50 -6.62
CA SER A 111 -5.70 -12.88 -6.29
C SER A 111 -4.64 -13.51 -7.20
N ASN A 112 -4.36 -12.92 -8.36
CA ASN A 112 -3.41 -13.45 -9.35
C ASN A 112 -2.22 -12.50 -9.58
N CYS A 113 -2.15 -11.37 -8.88
CA CYS A 113 -1.02 -10.45 -9.00
C CYS A 113 0.24 -11.06 -8.36
N VAL A 114 1.33 -11.10 -9.13
CA VAL A 114 2.65 -11.59 -8.71
C VAL A 114 3.68 -10.48 -8.51
N ALA A 115 3.27 -9.21 -8.68
CA ALA A 115 4.19 -8.08 -8.81
C ALA A 115 5.00 -7.73 -7.53
N ILE A 116 4.66 -8.30 -6.37
CA ILE A 116 5.38 -8.08 -5.11
C ILE A 116 5.64 -9.37 -4.32
N ASP A 117 5.23 -10.52 -4.85
CA ASP A 117 5.26 -11.78 -4.10
C ASP A 117 6.65 -12.44 -4.21
N THR A 118 7.59 -11.99 -3.38
CA THR A 118 8.93 -12.59 -3.27
C THR A 118 8.93 -13.94 -2.54
N ASP A 119 7.81 -14.34 -1.93
CA ASP A 119 7.71 -15.61 -1.19
C ASP A 119 7.59 -16.83 -2.12
N THR A 120 7.33 -16.59 -3.41
CA THR A 120 7.23 -17.66 -4.43
C THR A 120 8.58 -18.06 -5.03
N SER A 121 9.67 -17.40 -4.66
CA SER A 121 11.00 -17.78 -5.13
C SER A 121 11.48 -19.03 -4.36
N PRO A 122 11.81 -20.14 -5.05
CA PRO A 122 12.25 -21.38 -4.40
C PRO A 122 13.72 -21.34 -3.94
N TRP A 123 14.25 -20.14 -3.63
CA TRP A 123 15.64 -19.92 -3.24
C TRP A 123 15.76 -19.62 -1.74
#